data_AF-A0A7W1C272-F1
#
_entry.id   AF-A0A7W1C272-F1
#
_cell.length_a   1.000
_cell.length_b   1.000
_cell.length_c   1.000
_cell.angle_alpha   90.00
_cell.angle_beta   90.00
_cell.angle_gamma   90.00
#
_symmetry.space_group_name_H-M   'P 1'
#
loop_
_entity.id
_entity.type
_entity.pdbx_description
1 polymer ?
#
loop_
_entity_poly.entity_id
_entity_poly.type
_entity_poly.pdbx_seq_one_letter_code
_entity_poly.pdbx_strand_id
1 'polypeptide(L)' 'MDEPPPPESVAHLAEVYLGNILYALEATALWLEEQQRADDAAFYRGIARQLAAARGRERGGAA' A
#
# COMPACT_ATOMS: atom_id res chain seq x y z
N MET A 1 -28.03 13.62 15.04
CA MET A 1 -26.72 14.29 15.09
C MET A 1 -25.84 13.47 14.18
N ASP A 2 -25.52 13.99 12.99
CA ASP A 2 -24.52 13.37 12.13
C ASP A 2 -23.15 13.61 12.77
N GLU A 3 -22.47 12.53 13.14
CA GLU A 3 -21.07 12.58 13.55
C GLU A 3 -20.27 13.19 12.39
N PRO A 4 -19.43 14.22 12.62
CA PRO A 4 -18.59 14.74 11.56
C PRO A 4 -17.70 13.61 11.02
N PRO A 5 -17.46 13.56 9.71
CA PRO A 5 -16.59 12.54 9.14
C PRO A 5 -15.24 12.58 9.86
N PRO A 6 -14.62 11.41 10.13
CA PRO A 6 -13.33 11.38 10.80
C PRO A 6 -12.35 12.29 10.06
N PRO A 7 -11.49 13.04 10.78
CA PRO A 7 -10.60 14.01 10.19
C PRO A 7 -9.71 13.32 9.13
N GLU A 8 -9.59 13.95 7.98
CA GLU A 8 -8.76 13.46 6.89
C GLU A 8 -7.31 13.29 7.41
N SER A 9 -6.87 12.04 7.48
CA SER A 9 -5.54 11.67 7.96
C SER A 9 -4.84 10.83 6.91
N VAL A 10 -3.50 10.88 6.91
CA VAL A 10 -2.69 10.04 6.03
C VAL A 10 -3.04 8.56 6.21
N ALA A 11 -3.29 8.13 7.45
CA ALA A 11 -3.71 6.76 7.76
C ALA A 11 -5.05 6.41 7.07
N HIS A 12 -6.06 7.28 7.21
CA HIS A 12 -7.35 7.08 6.57
C HIS A 12 -7.24 7.03 5.03
N LEU A 13 -6.49 7.95 4.43
CA LEU A 13 -6.29 7.97 2.98
C LEU A 13 -5.53 6.73 2.49
N ALA A 14 -4.51 6.29 3.22
CA ALA A 14 -3.75 5.10 2.88
C ALA A 14 -4.62 3.83 2.92
N GLU A 15 -5.58 3.74 3.84
CA GLU A 15 -6.53 2.64 3.89
C GLU A 15 -7.47 2.64 2.68
N VAL A 16 -8.06 3.80 2.36
CA VAL A 16 -8.99 3.97 1.23
C VAL A 16 -8.30 3.67 -0.10
N TYR A 17 -7.08 4.17 -0.28
CA TYR A 17 -6.35 4.07 -1.55
C TYR A 17 -5.29 2.97 -1.56
N LEU A 18 -5.34 2.01 -0.63
CA LEU A 18 -4.31 0.98 -0.53
C LEU A 18 -4.10 0.23 -1.86
N GLY A 19 -5.18 -0.10 -2.58
CA GLY A 19 -5.08 -0.74 -3.89
C GLY A 19 -4.31 0.10 -4.92
N ASN A 20 -4.57 1.41 -4.96
CA ASN A 20 -3.88 2.36 -5.84
C ASN A 20 -2.39 2.50 -5.46
N ILE A 21 -2.09 2.53 -4.17
CA ILE A 21 -0.72 2.58 -3.66
C ILE A 21 0.04 1.32 -4.06
N LEU A 22 -0.54 0.14 -3.86
CA LEU A 22 0.08 -1.13 -4.26
C LEU A 22 0.33 -1.20 -5.76
N TYR A 23 -0.61 -0.73 -6.58
CA TYR A 23 -0.42 -0.63 -8.03
C TYR A 23 0.76 0.29 -8.39
N ALA A 24 0.87 1.46 -7.79
CA ALA A 24 1.95 2.41 -8.07
C ALA A 24 3.33 1.83 -7.67
N LEU A 25 3.40 1.10 -6.55
CA LEU A 25 4.62 0.43 -6.11
C LEU A 25 5.05 -0.67 -7.10
N GLU A 26 4.11 -1.47 -7.61
CA GLU A 26 4.42 -2.51 -8.60
C GLU A 26 4.82 -1.89 -9.96
N ALA A 27 4.10 -0.87 -10.42
CA ALA A 27 4.46 -0.16 -11.66
C ALA A 27 5.88 0.43 -11.59
N THR A 28 6.25 0.98 -10.42
CA THR A 28 7.60 1.49 -10.18
C THR A 28 8.64 0.37 -10.16
N ALA A 29 8.32 -0.77 -9.52
CA ALA A 29 9.20 -1.92 -9.50
C ALA A 29 9.45 -2.48 -10.92
N LEU A 30 8.39 -2.61 -11.73
CA LEU A 30 8.51 -3.02 -13.14
C LEU A 30 9.41 -2.08 -13.93
N TRP A 31 9.20 -0.76 -13.81
CA TRP A 31 10.05 0.23 -14.47
C TRP A 31 11.53 0.13 -14.01
N LEU A 32 11.79 -0.13 -12.73
CA LEU A 32 13.16 -0.31 -12.22
C LEU A 32 13.81 -1.60 -12.75
N GLU A 33 13.05 -2.69 -12.89
CA GLU A 33 13.55 -3.92 -13.50
C GLU A 33 13.95 -3.72 -14.96
N GLU A 34 13.15 -2.99 -15.73
CA GLU A 34 13.46 -2.63 -17.13
C GLU A 34 14.79 -1.85 -17.23
N GLN A 35 15.12 -1.07 -16.20
CA GLN A 35 16.37 -0.32 -16.11
C GLN A 35 17.53 -1.13 -15.49
N GLN A 36 17.39 -2.46 -15.37
CA GLN A 36 18.37 -3.37 -14.75
C GLN A 36 18.69 -3.04 -13.27
N ARG A 37 17.76 -2.40 -12.55
CA ARG A 37 17.90 -2.03 -11.13
C ARG A 37 17.10 -2.98 -10.23
N ALA A 38 17.44 -4.26 -10.28
CA ALA A 38 16.67 -5.33 -9.62
C ALA A 38 16.59 -5.18 -8.08
N ASP A 39 17.65 -4.73 -7.42
CA ASP A 39 17.65 -4.53 -5.96
C ASP A 39 16.68 -3.41 -5.54
N ASP A 40 16.63 -2.32 -6.32
CA ASP A 40 15.68 -1.24 -6.10
C ASP A 40 14.24 -1.72 -6.33
N ALA A 41 13.99 -2.46 -7.40
CA ALA A 41 12.68 -3.05 -7.66
C ALA A 41 12.22 -3.97 -6.51
N ALA A 42 13.14 -4.80 -5.98
CA ALA A 42 12.87 -5.68 -4.85
C ALA A 42 12.49 -4.90 -3.59
N PHE A 43 13.09 -3.72 -3.37
CA PHE A 43 12.75 -2.81 -2.28
C PHE A 43 11.29 -2.32 -2.38
N TYR A 44 10.85 -1.82 -3.54
CA TYR A 44 9.47 -1.37 -3.75
C TYR A 44 8.45 -2.50 -3.54
N ARG A 45 8.73 -3.70 -4.07
CA ARG A 45 7.88 -4.87 -3.81
C ARG A 45 7.89 -5.28 -2.33
N GLY A 46 8.99 -5.04 -1.61
CA GLY A 46 9.10 -5.21 -0.17
C GLY A 46 8.12 -4.33 0.61
N ILE A 47 7.99 -3.06 0.22
CA ILE A 47 7.00 -2.14 0.79
C ILE A 47 5.58 -2.64 0.50
N ALA A 48 5.29 -3.00 -0.76
CA ALA A 48 3.97 -3.50 -1.16
C ALA A 48 3.53 -4.73 -0.35
N ARG A 49 4.44 -5.70 -0.13
CA ARG A 49 4.18 -6.88 0.70
C ARG A 49 3.86 -6.51 2.14
N GLN A 50 4.59 -5.57 2.75
CA GLN A 50 4.34 -5.14 4.12
C GLN A 50 2.95 -4.49 4.27
N LEU A 51 2.58 -3.62 3.34
CA LEU A 51 1.27 -2.96 3.32
C LEU A 51 0.12 -3.96 3.12
N ALA A 52 0.26 -4.88 2.16
CA ALA A 52 -0.74 -5.93 1.92
C ALA A 52 -0.89 -6.86 3.14
N ALA A 53 0.22 -7.24 3.78
CA ALA A 53 0.20 -8.07 4.98
C ALA A 53 -0.45 -7.37 6.17
N ALA A 54 -0.19 -6.07 6.37
CA ALA A 54 -0.85 -5.27 7.40
C ALA A 54 -2.37 -5.26 7.20
N ARG A 55 -2.83 -4.99 5.97
CA ARG A 55 -4.27 -5.02 5.64
C ARG A 55 -4.92 -6.40 5.79
N GLY A 56 -4.17 -7.46 5.49
CA GLY A 56 -4.63 -8.84 5.70
C GLY A 56 -4.88 -9.15 7.17
N ARG A 57 -3.99 -8.70 8.06
CA ARG A 57 -4.14 -8.87 9.52
C ARG A 57 -5.33 -8.09 10.08
N GLU A 58 -5.55 -6.86 9.61
CA GLU A 58 -6.72 -6.04 10.00
C GLU A 58 -8.04 -6.74 9.64
N ARG A 59 -8.13 -7.36 8.45
CA ARG A 59 -9.34 -8.08 8.03
C ARG A 59 -9.51 -9.44 8.71
N GLY A 60 -8.42 -10.13 9.04
CA GLY A 60 -8.46 -11.43 9.71
C GLY A 60 -8.68 -11.37 11.23
N GLY A 61 -8.36 -10.25 11.87
CA GLY A 61 -8.61 -10.00 13.30
C GLY A 61 -10.00 -9.48 13.64
N ALA A 62 -10.85 -9.26 12.63
CA ALA A 62 -12.24 -8.81 12.78
C ALA A 62 -13.26 -9.96 12.75
N ALA A 63 -12.83 -11.19 13.06
CA ALA A 63 -13.65 -12.41 13.12
C ALA A 63 -13.95 -12.80 14.57
#